data_AF-A0A944JQ70-F1
#
_entry.id   AF-A0A944JQ70-F1
#
_cell.length_a   1.000
_cell.length_b   1.000
_cell.length_c   1.000
_cell.angle_alpha   90.00
_cell.angle_beta   90.00
_cell.angle_gamma   90.00
#
_symmetry.space_group_name_H-M   'P 1'
#
loop_
_entity.id
_entity.type
_entity.pdbx_description
1 polymer ?
#
loop_
_entity_poly.entity_id
_entity_poly.type
_entity_poly.pdbx_seq_one_letter_code
_entity_poly.pdbx_strand_id
1 'polypeptide(L)'
;MLVAAAICPAPPMLVPELAAGAAAELADARTACSDALSVLAASRPDLLVVVGACDQDQHGSYPQGARGTFRGFGAGAEADVRLGDGEESPRRLPTTLALGAWLLGRAGWGAAPVEGLGVAEPLDTARCLETGRELASRAARVALLVMGDGSACRSLKAPGYFDERAAA
;
A
#
# COMPACT_ATOMS: atom_id res chain seq x y z
N MET A 1 -14.75 3.51 -13.76
CA MET A 1 -14.73 4.85 -13.14
C MET A 1 -14.06 4.76 -11.79
N LEU A 2 -13.21 5.72 -11.41
CA LEU A 2 -12.66 5.80 -10.05
C LEU A 2 -13.76 6.25 -9.08
N VAL A 3 -14.12 5.41 -8.10
CA VAL A 3 -15.22 5.70 -7.15
C VAL A 3 -14.73 6.13 -5.78
N ALA A 4 -13.51 5.75 -5.39
CA ALA A 4 -12.88 6.15 -4.14
C ALA A 4 -11.36 5.95 -4.22
N ALA A 5 -10.62 6.70 -3.42
CA ALA A 5 -9.20 6.49 -3.21
C ALA A 5 -8.85 6.77 -1.75
N ALA A 6 -7.93 6.00 -1.19
CA ALA A 6 -7.36 6.22 0.13
C ALA A 6 -5.84 6.10 0.06
N ILE A 7 -5.15 6.79 0.96
CA ILE A 7 -3.70 6.74 1.10
C ILE A 7 -3.40 6.19 2.49
N CYS A 8 -2.55 5.17 2.57
CA CYS A 8 -2.04 4.61 3.82
C CYS A 8 -0.51 4.70 3.82
N PRO A 9 0.10 5.00 4.98
CA PRO A 9 1.56 5.05 5.10
C PRO A 9 2.16 3.66 4.83
N ALA A 10 3.37 3.63 4.28
CA ALA A 10 4.09 2.42 3.91
C ALA A 10 5.38 2.14 4.73
N PRO A 11 5.54 2.56 6.01
CA PRO A 11 6.67 2.13 6.80
C PRO A 11 6.46 0.68 7.27
N PRO A 12 7.47 -0.20 7.18
CA PRO A 12 7.36 -1.58 7.68
C PRO A 12 6.89 -1.68 9.14
N MET A 13 7.24 -0.71 9.99
CA MET A 13 6.83 -0.66 11.40
C MET A 13 5.31 -0.61 11.61
N LEU A 14 4.51 -0.33 10.57
CA LEU A 14 3.06 -0.43 10.64
C LEU A 14 2.61 -1.85 11.06
N VAL A 15 3.39 -2.86 10.69
CA VAL A 15 3.25 -4.25 11.15
C VAL A 15 3.79 -4.36 12.59
N PRO A 16 2.94 -4.69 13.59
CA PRO A 16 3.33 -4.69 15.01
C PRO A 16 4.57 -5.55 15.31
N GLU A 17 4.70 -6.68 14.63
CA GLU A 17 5.80 -7.63 14.78
C GLU A 17 7.15 -7.04 14.34
N LEU A 18 7.13 -5.99 13.50
CA LEU A 18 8.33 -5.29 13.01
C LEU A 18 8.65 -4.03 13.83
N ALA A 19 7.75 -3.58 14.70
CA ALA A 19 7.87 -2.30 15.38
C ALA A 19 8.81 -2.31 16.61
N ALA A 20 9.51 -3.41 16.89
CA ALA A 20 10.55 -3.52 17.93
C ALA A 20 10.21 -2.88 19.31
N GLY A 21 8.96 -3.02 19.76
CA GLY A 21 8.48 -2.44 21.03
C GLY A 21 7.74 -1.10 20.90
N ALA A 22 7.85 -0.41 19.76
CA ALA A 22 7.10 0.82 19.44
C ALA A 22 5.71 0.55 18.83
N ALA A 23 5.23 -0.70 18.87
CA ALA A 23 3.97 -1.08 18.25
C ALA A 23 2.80 -0.20 18.72
N ALA A 24 2.72 0.12 20.02
CA ALA A 24 1.65 0.93 20.59
C ALA A 24 1.62 2.36 20.00
N GLU A 25 2.77 2.94 19.67
CA GLU A 25 2.87 4.30 19.09
C GLU A 25 2.20 4.39 17.70
N LEU A 26 2.12 3.27 16.99
CA LEU A 26 1.51 3.17 15.67
C LEU A 26 0.07 2.66 15.70
N ALA A 27 -0.54 2.54 16.89
CA ALA A 27 -1.91 2.05 17.03
C ALA A 27 -2.92 2.95 16.32
N ASP A 28 -2.84 4.27 16.53
CA ASP A 28 -3.75 5.24 15.92
C ASP A 28 -3.60 5.26 14.39
N ALA A 29 -2.36 5.14 13.89
CA ALA A 29 -2.11 5.04 12.45
C ALA A 29 -2.76 3.79 11.84
N ARG A 30 -2.67 2.63 12.52
CA ARG A 30 -3.36 1.40 12.07
C ARG A 30 -4.87 1.54 12.10
N THR A 31 -5.43 2.17 13.14
CA THR A 31 -6.87 2.44 13.24
C THR A 31 -7.33 3.32 12.07
N ALA A 32 -6.61 4.41 11.78
CA ALA A 32 -6.91 5.28 10.64
C ALA A 32 -6.84 4.54 9.29
N CYS A 33 -5.89 3.60 9.11
CA CYS A 33 -5.84 2.74 7.93
C CYS A 33 -7.09 1.84 7.82
N SER A 34 -7.53 1.23 8.93
CA SER A 34 -8.75 0.43 8.97
C SER A 34 -10.01 1.25 8.66
N ASP A 35 -10.09 2.49 9.15
CA ASP A 35 -11.19 3.41 8.84
C ASP A 35 -11.21 3.78 7.35
N ALA A 36 -10.05 4.07 6.78
CA ALA A 36 -9.90 4.35 5.35
C ALA A 36 -10.35 3.17 4.47
N LEU A 37 -9.96 1.94 4.84
CA LEU A 37 -10.43 0.72 4.19
C LEU A 37 -11.95 0.55 4.30
N SER A 38 -12.54 0.88 5.45
CA SER A 38 -13.99 0.83 5.64
C SER A 38 -14.72 1.81 4.70
N VAL A 39 -14.16 3.01 4.48
CA VAL A 39 -14.66 3.98 3.51
C VAL A 39 -14.54 3.45 2.07
N LEU A 40 -13.41 2.83 1.71
CA LEU A 40 -13.26 2.17 0.41
C LEU A 40 -14.30 1.07 0.21
N ALA A 41 -14.55 0.23 1.22
CA ALA A 41 -15.56 -0.82 1.15
C ALA A 41 -16.99 -0.25 0.98
N ALA A 42 -17.32 0.81 1.72
CA ALA A 42 -18.62 1.49 1.62
C ALA A 42 -18.85 2.12 0.23
N SER A 43 -17.78 2.41 -0.50
CA SER A 43 -17.85 2.85 -1.90
C SER A 43 -18.30 1.74 -2.87
N ARG A 44 -18.49 0.49 -2.42
CA ARG A 44 -18.93 -0.66 -3.25
C ARG A 44 -18.15 -0.77 -4.57
N PRO A 45 -16.81 -0.90 -4.54
CA PRO A 45 -16.04 -1.07 -5.76
C PRO A 45 -16.31 -2.45 -6.38
N ASP A 46 -16.10 -2.56 -7.69
CA ASP A 46 -16.02 -3.84 -8.41
C ASP A 46 -14.58 -4.36 -8.46
N LEU A 47 -13.59 -3.48 -8.23
CA LEU A 47 -12.16 -3.79 -8.18
C LEU A 47 -11.46 -2.82 -7.21
N LEU A 48 -10.62 -3.36 -6.32
CA LEU A 48 -9.65 -2.58 -5.56
C LEU A 48 -8.25 -2.77 -6.15
N VAL A 49 -7.56 -1.67 -6.44
CA VAL A 49 -6.14 -1.72 -6.85
C VAL A 49 -5.27 -1.13 -5.74
N VAL A 50 -4.34 -1.93 -5.22
CA VAL A 50 -3.30 -1.49 -4.29
C VAL A 50 -2.13 -0.97 -5.12
N VAL A 51 -1.77 0.29 -4.93
CA VAL A 51 -0.68 0.95 -5.67
C VAL A 51 0.44 1.26 -4.70
N GLY A 52 1.69 0.98 -5.04
CA GLY A 52 2.83 1.27 -4.18
C GLY A 52 4.13 1.43 -4.94
N ALA A 53 5.06 2.20 -4.38
CA ALA A 53 6.39 2.40 -4.96
C ALA A 53 7.20 1.09 -4.94
N CYS A 54 8.03 0.85 -5.95
CA CYS A 54 8.87 -0.34 -6.04
C CYS A 54 10.16 -0.09 -6.84
N ASP A 55 11.04 -1.07 -6.88
CA ASP A 55 12.20 -1.06 -7.77
C ASP A 55 11.77 -1.25 -9.25
N GLN A 56 12.68 -0.93 -10.19
CA GLN A 56 12.38 -0.97 -11.63
C GLN A 56 12.01 -2.38 -12.14
N ASP A 57 12.67 -3.42 -11.64
CA ASP A 57 12.37 -4.83 -11.96
C ASP A 57 11.05 -5.32 -11.34
N GLN A 58 10.51 -4.56 -10.39
CA GLN A 58 9.25 -4.81 -9.71
C GLN A 58 8.07 -4.01 -10.28
N HIS A 59 8.29 -3.18 -11.30
CA HIS A 59 7.22 -2.40 -11.91
C HIS A 59 6.12 -3.28 -12.53
N GLY A 60 4.86 -2.86 -12.42
CA GLY A 60 3.72 -3.46 -13.11
C GLY A 60 2.78 -4.24 -12.20
N SER A 61 1.88 -5.01 -12.81
CA SER A 61 0.74 -5.60 -12.11
C SER A 61 1.07 -6.87 -11.31
N TYR A 62 0.33 -7.06 -10.22
CA TYR A 62 0.39 -8.22 -9.34
C TYR A 62 -1.03 -8.78 -9.18
N PRO A 63 -1.26 -10.05 -9.51
CA PRO A 63 -2.59 -10.64 -9.40
C PRO A 63 -2.96 -10.92 -7.94
N GLN A 64 -4.25 -11.13 -7.71
CA GLN A 64 -4.74 -11.75 -6.48
C GLN A 64 -4.03 -13.09 -6.24
N GLY A 65 -3.67 -13.38 -5.00
CA GLY A 65 -2.90 -14.57 -4.62
C GLY A 65 -1.38 -14.38 -4.61
N ALA A 66 -0.86 -13.27 -5.14
CA ALA A 66 0.57 -12.95 -5.05
C ALA A 66 1.03 -12.86 -3.58
N ARG A 67 2.18 -13.47 -3.28
CA ARG A 67 2.75 -13.53 -1.93
C ARG A 67 3.78 -12.44 -1.69
N GLY A 68 3.78 -11.88 -0.50
CA GLY A 68 4.81 -11.00 0.03
C GLY A 68 5.44 -11.57 1.30
N THR A 69 6.54 -10.98 1.73
CA THR A 69 7.18 -11.33 3.00
C THR A 69 7.79 -10.07 3.58
N PHE A 70 7.96 -10.04 4.90
CA PHE A 70 8.73 -8.99 5.56
C PHE A 70 10.14 -9.42 5.95
N ARG A 71 10.56 -10.66 5.61
CA ARG A 71 11.91 -11.16 5.92
C ARG A 71 12.97 -10.14 5.47
N GLY A 72 13.84 -9.76 6.39
CA GLY A 72 14.86 -8.72 6.18
C GLY A 72 14.66 -7.44 7.00
N PHE A 73 13.47 -7.20 7.58
CA PHE A 73 13.20 -6.01 8.40
C PHE A 73 13.51 -6.15 9.90
N GLY A 74 13.99 -7.32 10.36
CA GLY A 74 14.40 -7.55 11.76
C GLY A 74 13.81 -8.82 12.38
N ALA A 75 14.05 -9.01 13.68
CA ALA A 75 13.46 -10.12 14.44
C ALA A 75 11.94 -9.93 14.52
N GLY A 76 11.17 -10.92 14.03
CA GLY A 76 9.70 -10.85 13.92
C GLY A 76 9.18 -10.81 12.48
N ALA A 77 10.06 -10.70 11.49
CA ALA A 77 9.69 -10.53 10.09
C ALA A 77 9.37 -11.82 9.31
N GLU A 78 8.82 -12.82 10.00
CA GLU A 78 8.46 -14.10 9.36
C GLU A 78 7.06 -14.10 8.75
N ALA A 79 6.31 -13.00 8.89
CA ALA A 79 4.97 -12.90 8.34
C ALA A 79 5.01 -12.95 6.80
N ASP A 80 4.56 -14.08 6.27
CA ASP A 80 4.21 -14.21 4.87
C ASP A 80 2.78 -13.66 4.68
N VAL A 81 2.61 -12.81 3.67
CA VAL A 81 1.34 -12.15 3.36
C VAL A 81 0.89 -12.50 1.96
N ARG A 82 -0.41 -12.34 1.69
CA ARG A 82 -1.01 -12.66 0.40
C ARG A 82 -1.98 -11.54 0.01
N LEU A 83 -1.91 -11.11 -1.25
CA LEU A 83 -2.83 -10.11 -1.79
C LEU A 83 -4.15 -10.77 -2.17
N GLY A 84 -5.14 -10.73 -1.27
CA GLY A 84 -6.44 -11.37 -1.49
C GLY A 84 -6.37 -12.88 -1.72
N ASP A 85 -7.49 -13.49 -2.09
CA ASP A 85 -7.62 -14.95 -2.26
C ASP A 85 -7.61 -15.39 -3.73
N GLY A 86 -6.48 -15.85 -4.25
CA GLY A 86 -6.37 -16.28 -5.65
C GLY A 86 -5.23 -17.27 -5.88
N GLU A 87 -5.17 -17.89 -7.04
CA GLU A 87 -4.10 -18.84 -7.37
C GLU A 87 -2.71 -18.26 -7.07
N GLU A 88 -1.81 -19.11 -6.59
CA GLU A 88 -0.49 -18.65 -6.19
C GLU A 88 0.29 -18.12 -7.40
N SER A 89 0.73 -16.87 -7.30
CA SER A 89 1.55 -16.24 -8.33
C SER A 89 3.03 -16.49 -8.05
N PRO A 90 3.85 -16.79 -9.08
CA PRO A 90 5.30 -16.86 -8.92
C PRO A 90 5.93 -15.48 -8.65
N ARG A 91 5.21 -14.39 -8.93
CA ARG A 91 5.71 -13.02 -8.73
C ARG A 91 5.51 -12.59 -7.27
N ARG A 92 6.61 -12.26 -6.59
CA ARG A 92 6.61 -11.81 -5.19
C ARG A 92 6.27 -10.33 -5.09
N LEU A 93 5.40 -9.97 -4.14
CA LEU A 93 5.03 -8.59 -3.85
C LEU A 93 6.24 -7.78 -3.40
N PRO A 94 6.43 -6.56 -3.91
CA PRO A 94 7.28 -5.53 -3.30
C PRO A 94 6.78 -5.19 -1.90
N THR A 95 7.66 -4.69 -1.04
CA THR A 95 7.35 -4.39 0.37
C THR A 95 6.12 -3.48 0.53
N THR A 96 5.99 -2.45 -0.30
CA THR A 96 4.85 -1.51 -0.25
C THR A 96 3.51 -2.22 -0.52
N LEU A 97 3.46 -3.10 -1.52
CA LEU A 97 2.28 -3.90 -1.81
C LEU A 97 2.04 -4.99 -0.76
N ALA A 98 3.11 -5.55 -0.18
CA ALA A 98 3.00 -6.51 0.93
C ALA A 98 2.38 -5.84 2.18
N LEU A 99 2.71 -4.58 2.48
CA LEU A 99 2.05 -3.81 3.54
C LEU A 99 0.57 -3.53 3.23
N GLY A 100 0.24 -3.19 1.99
CA GLY A 100 -1.15 -3.06 1.56
C GLY A 100 -1.93 -4.37 1.72
N ALA A 101 -1.34 -5.50 1.31
CA ALA A 101 -1.92 -6.82 1.51
C ALA A 101 -2.11 -7.16 3.00
N TRP A 102 -1.13 -6.82 3.85
CA TRP A 102 -1.24 -6.98 5.30
C TRP A 102 -2.39 -6.17 5.90
N LEU A 103 -2.54 -4.89 5.51
CA LEU A 103 -3.65 -4.04 5.96
C LEU A 103 -5.01 -4.61 5.55
N LEU A 104 -5.13 -5.09 4.31
CA LEU A 104 -6.34 -5.72 3.80
C LEU A 104 -6.68 -7.01 4.56
N GLY A 105 -5.68 -7.86 4.82
CA GLY A 105 -5.85 -9.07 5.63
C GLY A 105 -6.28 -8.76 7.06
N ARG A 106 -5.64 -7.77 7.70
CA ARG A 106 -6.00 -7.30 9.04
C ARG A 106 -7.43 -6.76 9.10
N ALA A 107 -7.87 -6.04 8.09
CA ALA A 107 -9.22 -5.49 7.99
C ALA A 107 -10.28 -6.53 7.56
N GLY A 108 -9.87 -7.75 7.22
CA GLY A 108 -10.78 -8.77 6.68
C GLY A 108 -11.43 -8.34 5.36
N TRP A 109 -10.67 -7.68 4.48
CA TRP A 109 -11.20 -7.16 3.22
C TRP A 109 -11.82 -8.27 2.37
N GLY A 110 -13.10 -8.09 2.02
CA GLY A 110 -13.84 -8.98 1.14
C GLY A 110 -14.87 -8.25 0.25
N ALA A 111 -14.74 -6.92 0.12
CA ALA A 111 -15.73 -6.11 -0.59
C ALA A 111 -15.63 -6.22 -2.12
N ALA A 112 -14.45 -6.54 -2.66
CA ALA A 112 -14.18 -6.70 -4.08
C ALA A 112 -12.88 -7.49 -4.32
N PRO A 113 -12.68 -8.10 -5.51
CA PRO A 113 -11.39 -8.60 -5.94
C PRO A 113 -10.29 -7.54 -5.85
N VAL A 114 -9.04 -8.00 -5.67
CA VAL A 114 -7.90 -7.14 -5.41
C VAL A 114 -6.76 -7.40 -6.39
N GLU A 115 -6.14 -6.33 -6.86
CA GLU A 115 -4.91 -6.40 -7.65
C GLU A 115 -3.89 -5.40 -7.13
N GLY A 116 -2.62 -5.64 -7.43
CA GLY A 116 -1.51 -4.77 -7.06
C GLY A 116 -0.91 -4.11 -8.29
N LEU A 117 -0.39 -2.90 -8.12
CA LEU A 117 0.43 -2.20 -9.11
C LEU A 117 1.68 -1.64 -8.43
N GLY A 118 2.84 -2.19 -8.80
CA GLY A 118 4.13 -1.62 -8.46
C GLY A 118 4.43 -0.45 -9.39
N VAL A 119 4.68 0.73 -8.84
CA VAL A 119 5.08 1.93 -9.59
C VAL A 119 6.56 2.17 -9.32
N ALA A 120 7.39 2.02 -10.34
CA ALA A 120 8.82 2.21 -10.15
C ALA A 120 9.16 3.70 -10.10
N GLU A 121 10.05 4.08 -9.17
CA GLU A 121 10.48 5.46 -9.02
C GLU A 121 11.82 5.72 -9.75
N PRO A 122 12.01 6.92 -10.33
CA PRO A 122 10.99 7.95 -10.54
C PRO A 122 10.04 7.56 -11.70
N LEU A 123 8.76 7.89 -11.56
CA LEU A 123 7.79 7.93 -12.67
C LEU A 123 7.36 9.38 -12.88
N ASP A 124 7.42 9.87 -14.12
CA ASP A 124 7.03 11.24 -14.40
C ASP A 124 5.51 11.45 -14.24
N THR A 125 5.12 12.69 -13.97
CA THR A 125 3.72 13.05 -13.68
C THR A 125 2.78 12.70 -14.84
N ALA A 126 3.22 12.83 -16.10
CA ALA A 126 2.36 12.55 -17.24
C ALA A 126 2.02 11.05 -17.30
N ARG A 127 3.02 10.20 -17.06
CA ARG A 127 2.83 8.74 -16.97
C ARG A 127 2.00 8.35 -15.75
N CYS A 128 2.19 8.96 -14.58
CA CYS A 128 1.31 8.74 -13.43
C CYS A 128 -0.17 9.06 -13.75
N LEU A 129 -0.43 10.18 -14.44
CA LEU A 129 -1.78 10.56 -14.85
C LEU A 129 -2.37 9.60 -15.89
N GLU A 130 -1.56 9.12 -16.83
CA GLU A 130 -1.96 8.12 -17.82
C GLU A 130 -2.33 6.80 -17.14
N THR A 131 -1.45 6.25 -16.31
CA THR A 131 -1.68 5.04 -15.53
C THR A 131 -2.93 5.16 -14.65
N GLY A 132 -3.15 6.30 -13.99
CA GLY A 132 -4.36 6.54 -13.20
C GLY A 132 -5.65 6.46 -14.03
N ARG A 133 -5.64 6.98 -15.26
CA ARG A 133 -6.80 6.88 -16.18
C ARG A 133 -7.02 5.44 -16.64
N GLU A 134 -5.94 4.72 -16.97
CA GLU A 134 -6.01 3.30 -17.35
C GLU A 134 -6.62 2.47 -16.22
N LEU A 135 -6.11 2.62 -14.99
CA LEU A 135 -6.65 1.95 -13.81
C LEU A 135 -8.13 2.24 -13.62
N ALA A 136 -8.54 3.51 -13.71
CA ALA A 136 -9.93 3.91 -13.54
C ALA A 136 -10.89 3.31 -14.59
N SER A 137 -10.37 2.79 -15.71
CA SER A 137 -11.16 2.16 -16.77
C SER A 137 -11.25 0.63 -16.66
N ARG A 138 -10.51 0.00 -15.74
CA ARG A 138 -10.43 -1.47 -15.63
C ARG A 138 -11.69 -2.16 -15.15
N ALA A 139 -12.56 -1.44 -14.44
CA ALA A 139 -13.87 -1.92 -14.01
C ALA A 139 -14.88 -0.76 -14.00
N ALA A 140 -16.17 -1.09 -13.86
CA ALA A 140 -17.20 -0.06 -13.76
C ALA A 140 -16.96 0.84 -12.53
N ARG A 141 -16.59 0.25 -11.38
CA ARG A 141 -16.27 0.94 -10.13
C ARG A 141 -14.90 0.52 -9.58
N VAL A 142 -13.89 1.36 -9.74
CA VAL A 142 -12.54 1.09 -9.26
C VAL A 142 -12.28 1.90 -7.99
N ALA A 143 -11.77 1.25 -6.94
CA ALA A 143 -11.19 1.91 -5.78
C ALA A 143 -9.67 1.79 -5.79
N LEU A 144 -8.97 2.78 -5.24
CA LEU A 144 -7.50 2.74 -5.07
C LEU A 144 -7.12 2.76 -3.60
N LEU A 145 -6.22 1.87 -3.21
CA LEU A 145 -5.45 1.96 -1.96
C LEU A 145 -4.01 2.29 -2.33
N VAL A 146 -3.58 3.53 -2.06
CA VAL A 146 -2.22 3.97 -2.34
C VAL A 146 -1.37 3.81 -1.09
N MET A 147 -0.32 3.02 -1.20
CA MET A 147 0.69 2.79 -0.16
C MET A 147 1.87 3.73 -0.42
N GLY A 148 1.98 4.78 0.40
CA GLY A 148 3.01 5.79 0.23
C GLY A 148 3.18 6.67 1.46
N ASP A 149 4.41 7.14 1.66
CA ASP A 149 4.77 7.98 2.78
C ASP A 149 4.79 9.46 2.44
N GLY A 150 4.62 10.28 3.46
CA GLY A 150 4.86 11.72 3.37
C GLY A 150 6.36 12.05 3.36
N SER A 151 6.66 13.34 3.35
CA SER A 151 8.05 13.82 3.40
C SER A 151 8.76 13.41 4.70
N ALA A 152 10.00 12.95 4.57
CA ALA A 152 10.90 12.74 5.71
C ALA A 152 11.51 14.06 6.24
N CYS A 153 11.40 15.17 5.50
CA CYS A 153 12.03 16.47 5.77
C CYS A 153 11.33 17.29 6.87
N ARG A 154 10.84 16.66 7.94
CA ARG A 154 9.93 17.30 8.92
C ARG A 154 10.62 18.08 10.05
N SER A 155 11.95 18.01 10.15
CA SER A 155 12.72 18.74 11.16
C SER A 155 14.12 19.07 10.68
N LEU A 156 14.81 19.99 11.37
CA LEU A 156 16.20 20.38 11.06
C LEU A 156 17.18 19.20 11.12
N LYS A 157 16.86 18.17 11.91
CA LYS A 157 17.68 16.95 12.05
C LYS A 157 17.21 15.80 11.15
N ALA A 158 16.16 16.01 10.37
CA ALA A 158 15.59 14.96 9.55
C ALA A 158 16.44 14.70 8.29
N PRO A 159 16.42 13.48 7.73
CA PRO A 159 17.02 13.19 6.44
C PRO A 159 16.51 14.17 5.37
N GLY A 160 17.41 14.70 4.54
CA GLY A 160 17.06 15.68 3.51
C GLY A 160 16.91 17.13 4.00
N TYR A 161 17.20 17.40 5.29
CA TYR A 161 17.00 18.69 5.96
C TYR A 161 15.52 19.12 6.03
N PHE A 162 15.22 20.15 6.82
CA PHE A 162 13.86 20.65 6.99
C PHE A 162 13.33 21.31 5.72
N ASP A 163 12.13 20.90 5.29
CA ASP A 163 11.32 21.59 4.29
C ASP A 163 10.05 22.09 4.99
N GLU A 164 9.78 23.40 4.92
CA GLU A 164 8.61 24.01 5.58
C GLU A 164 7.29 23.40 5.11
N ARG A 165 7.21 22.91 3.86
CA ARG A 165 6.03 22.23 3.32
C ARG A 165 5.77 20.87 3.96
N ALA A 166 6.76 20.30 4.66
CA ALA A 166 6.67 19.02 5.35
C ALA A 166 6.23 19.13 6.83
N ALA A 167 6.21 20.35 7.40
CA ALA A 167 5.64 20.62 8.72
C ALA A 167 4.11 20.70 8.62
N ALA A 168 3.47 19.53 8.54
CA ALA A 168 2.04 19.36 8.74
C ALA A 168 1.78 18.47 9.97
#